data_AF-A0A954CZN7-F1
#
_entry.id   AF-A0A954CZN7-F1
#
_cell.length_a   1.000
_cell.length_b   1.000
_cell.length_c   1.000
_cell.angle_alpha   90.00
_cell.angle_beta   90.00
_cell.angle_gamma   90.00
#
_symmetry.space_group_name_H-M   'P 1'
#
loop_
_entity.id
_entity.type
_entity.pdbx_description
1 polymer ?
#
loop_
_entity_poly.entity_id
_entity_poly.type
_entity_poly.pdbx_seq_one_letter_code
_entity_poly.pdbx_strand_id
1 'polypeptide(L)' 'MTSFAFIAGLVPLVIASGPGAVGNHTIGASALGGMLLGTLFGVLVVPGLYYVFGKLVEGRQLIREEAVTPVTEVISHHD' A
#
# COMPACT_ATOMS: atom_id res chain seq x y z
N MET A 1 8.96 -8.55 -1.28
CA MET A 1 10.30 -8.13 -1.78
C MET A 1 10.65 -6.74 -1.27
N THR A 2 9.83 -5.72 -1.54
CA THR A 2 10.06 -4.32 -1.15
C THR A 2 10.32 -4.13 0.35
N SER A 3 9.52 -4.76 1.22
CA SER A 3 9.67 -4.58 2.67
C SER A 3 11.01 -5.08 3.19
N PHE A 4 11.51 -6.22 2.71
CA PHE A 4 12.80 -6.77 3.13
C PHE A 4 13.96 -5.90 2.65
N ALA A 5 13.90 -5.40 1.41
CA ALA A 5 14.92 -4.51 0.88
C ALA A 5 14.98 -3.18 1.66
N PHE A 6 13.82 -2.61 2.02
CA PHE A 6 13.75 -1.41 2.83
C PHE A 6 14.30 -1.63 4.25
N ILE A 7 13.90 -2.74 4.91
CA ILE A 7 14.42 -3.10 6.24
C ILE A 7 15.95 -3.26 6.21
N ALA A 8 16.49 -3.95 5.21
CA ALA A 8 17.93 -4.08 5.03
C ALA A 8 18.63 -2.72 4.86
N GLY A 9 18.02 -1.80 4.10
CA GLY A 9 18.51 -0.43 3.94
C GLY A 9 18.49 0.41 5.23
N LEU A 10 17.64 0.08 6.20
CA LEU A 10 17.58 0.77 7.50
C LEU A 10 18.56 0.24 8.54
N VAL A 11 19.14 -0.95 8.35
CA VAL A 11 20.08 -1.56 9.31
C VAL A 11 21.21 -0.62 9.73
N PRO A 12 21.91 0.10 8.81
CA PRO A 12 22.98 1.03 9.18
C PRO A 12 22.49 2.19 10.05
N LEU A 13 21.24 2.62 9.87
CA LEU A 13 20.63 3.71 10.63
C LEU A 13 20.34 3.31 12.07
N VAL A 14 19.99 2.04 12.29
CA VAL A 14 19.67 1.47 13.61
C VAL A 14 20.92 1.15 14.44
N ILE A 15 22.10 1.07 13.81
CA ILE A 15 23.40 0.85 14.48
C ILE A 15 24.30 2.09 14.45
N ALA A 16 23.80 3.21 13.93
CA ALA A 16 24.58 4.42 13.73
C ALA A 16 25.08 5.02 15.05
N SER A 17 26.37 5.33 15.10
CA SER A 17 27.02 5.95 16.26
C SER A 17 27.62 7.32 15.90
N GLY A 18 27.72 8.23 16.86
CA GLY A 18 28.24 9.59 16.68
C GLY A 18 27.17 10.69 16.69
N PRO A 19 27.50 11.90 16.18
CA PRO A 19 26.55 13.01 16.14
C PRO A 19 25.29 12.63 15.36
N GLY A 20 24.11 12.87 15.94
CA GLY A 20 22.84 12.50 15.33
C GLY A 20 22.46 11.01 15.45
N ALA A 21 23.25 10.18 16.15
CA ALA A 21 22.93 8.76 16.38
C ALA A 21 21.55 8.55 16.99
N VAL A 22 21.15 9.38 17.96
CA VAL A 22 19.80 9.32 18.57
C VAL A 22 18.70 9.53 17.52
N GLY A 23 18.90 10.48 16.59
CA GLY A 23 17.97 10.73 15.50
C GLY A 23 17.90 9.56 14.52
N ASN A 24 19.05 9.03 14.12
CA ASN A 24 19.17 7.88 13.22
C ASN A 24 18.55 6.61 13.82
N HIS A 25 18.81 6.32 15.09
CA HIS A 25 18.20 5.20 15.81
C HIS A 25 16.68 5.38 15.90
N THR A 26 16.19 6.58 16.21
CA THR A 26 14.75 6.84 16.34
C THR A 26 14.02 6.62 15.00
N ILE A 27 14.52 7.22 13.92
CA ILE A 27 13.93 7.08 12.59
C ILE A 27 14.07 5.65 12.07
N GLY A 28 15.26 5.06 12.21
CA GLY A 28 15.53 3.69 11.76
C GLY A 28 14.67 2.66 12.50
N ALA A 29 14.60 2.73 13.84
CA ALA A 29 13.84 1.76 14.64
C ALA A 29 12.33 1.90 14.45
N SER A 30 11.80 3.13 14.38
CA SER A 30 10.38 3.37 14.12
C SER A 30 9.95 2.86 12.74
N ALA A 31 10.73 3.17 11.69
CA ALA A 31 10.44 2.73 10.33
C ALA A 31 10.59 1.20 10.16
N LEU A 32 11.62 0.60 10.76
CA LEU A 32 11.82 -0.85 10.76
C LEU A 32 10.65 -1.57 11.45
N GLY A 33 10.27 -1.12 12.65
CA GLY A 33 9.15 -1.70 13.40
C GLY A 33 7.83 -1.55 12.64
N GLY A 34 7.57 -0.35 12.11
CA GLY A 34 6.39 -0.06 11.30
C GLY A 34 6.31 -0.94 10.04
N MET A 35 7.43 -1.18 9.37
CA MET A 35 7.43 -2.02 8.18
C MET A 35 7.25 -3.51 8.50
N LEU A 36 7.84 -4.01 9.59
CA LEU A 36 7.64 -5.39 10.03
C LEU A 36 6.17 -5.66 10.41
N LEU A 37 5.62 -4.83 11.30
CA LEU A 37 4.23 -4.96 11.72
C LEU A 37 3.28 -4.69 10.56
N GLY A 38 3.51 -3.63 9.80
CA GLY A 38 2.69 -3.27 8.65
C GLY A 38 2.67 -4.34 7.57
N THR A 39 3.78 -5.04 7.33
CA THR A 39 3.79 -6.16 6.36
C THR A 39 3.06 -7.37 6.92
N LEU A 40 3.28 -7.74 8.19
CA LEU A 40 2.65 -8.91 8.80
C LEU A 40 1.12 -8.75 8.90
N PHE A 41 0.67 -7.61 9.45
CA PHE A 41 -0.75 -7.33 9.57
C PHE A 41 -1.37 -6.93 8.23
N GLY A 42 -0.68 -6.13 7.42
CA GLY A 42 -1.20 -5.62 6.15
C GLY A 42 -1.56 -6.73 5.17
N VAL A 43 -0.77 -7.80 5.08
CA VAL A 43 -1.08 -8.96 4.22
C VAL A 43 -2.41 -9.63 4.60
N LEU A 44 -2.81 -9.58 5.88
CA LEU A 44 -4.07 -10.16 6.34
C LEU A 44 -5.21 -9.15 6.32
N VAL A 45 -4.95 -7.93 6.78
CA VAL A 45 -5.96 -6.88 6.96
C VAL A 45 -6.40 -6.32 5.61
N VAL A 46 -5.50 -6.10 4.65
CA VAL A 46 -5.86 -5.47 3.37
C VAL A 46 -6.83 -6.34 2.56
N PRO A 47 -6.61 -7.65 2.36
CA PRO A 47 -7.59 -8.50 1.68
C PRO A 47 -8.93 -8.60 2.44
N GLY A 48 -8.87 -8.64 3.78
CA GLY A 48 -10.08 -8.63 4.61
C GLY A 48 -10.90 -7.36 4.42
N LEU A 49 -10.25 -6.19 4.45
CA LEU A 49 -10.90 -4.91 4.18
C LEU A 49 -11.44 -4.84 2.75
N TYR A 50 -10.67 -5.30 1.75
CA TYR A 50 -11.14 -5.38 0.37
C TYR A 50 -12.43 -6.19 0.25
N TYR A 51 -12.48 -7.36 0.89
CA TYR A 51 -13.67 -8.20 0.89
C TYR A 51 -14.86 -7.53 1.57
N VAL A 52 -14.65 -6.93 2.75
CA VAL A 52 -15.71 -6.24 3.50
C VAL A 52 -16.29 -5.08 2.70
N PHE A 53 -15.45 -4.22 2.13
CA PHE A 53 -15.93 -3.10 1.32
C PHE A 53 -16.53 -3.56 0.00
N GLY A 54 -15.95 -4.58 -0.65
CA GLY A 54 -16.52 -5.20 -1.84
C GLY A 54 -17.95 -5.69 -1.58
N LYS A 55 -18.16 -6.45 -0.50
CA LYS A 55 -19.47 -6.94 -0.07
C LYS A 55 -20.45 -5.84 0.32
N LEU A 56 -19.95 -4.74 0.91
CA LEU A 56 -20.79 -3.60 1.29
C LEU A 56 -21.31 -2.83 0.07
N VAL A 57 -20.55 -2.84 -1.03
CA VAL A 57 -20.89 -2.17 -2.29
C VAL A 57 -21.66 -3.11 -3.24
N GLU A 58 -21.46 -4.43 -3.13
CA GLU A 58 -22.16 -5.45 -3.91
C GLU A 58 -23.69 -5.30 -3.73
N GLY A 59 -24.38 -4.92 -4.81
CA GLY A 59 -25.83 -4.65 -4.80
C GLY A 59 -26.23 -3.17 -4.71
N ARG A 60 -25.28 -2.25 -4.53
CA ARG A 60 -25.50 -0.81 -4.73
C ARG A 60 -24.87 -0.37 -6.06
N GLN A 61 -25.69 0.05 -7.02
CA GLN A 61 -25.20 0.74 -8.22
C GLN A 61 -24.66 2.11 -7.82
N LEU A 62 -23.40 2.16 -7.37
CA LEU A 62 -22.73 3.40 -7.01
C LEU A 62 -22.23 4.16 -8.24
N ILE A 63 -22.08 3.48 -9.38
CA ILE A 63 -21.74 4.08 -10.67
C ILE A 63 -22.92 3.85 -11.60
N ARG A 64 -23.68 4.93 -11.85
CA ARG A 64 -24.90 4.93 -12.66
C ARG A 64 -24.63 4.96 -14.18
N GLU A 65 -23.38 5.27 -14.55
CA GLU A 65 -22.88 5.42 -15.91
C GLU A 65 -21.57 4.62 -16.04
N GLU A 66 -21.59 3.32 -15.73
CA GLU A 66 -20.47 2.45 -16.08
C GLU A 66 -20.53 2.26 -17.60
N ALA A 67 -19.87 3.14 -18.35
CA ALA A 67 -19.65 2.97 -19.77
C ALA A 67 -18.77 1.72 -19.95
N VAL A 68 -19.43 0.56 -20.06
CA VAL A 68 -18.80 -0.74 -20.33
C VAL A 68 -18.11 -0.71 -21.70
N THR A 69 -18.50 0.23 -22.56
CA THR A 69 -17.84 0.54 -23.82
C THR A 69 -16.76 1.61 -23.62
N PRO A 70 -15.47 1.31 -23.90
CA PRO A 70 -14.44 2.33 -23.95
C PRO A 70 -14.82 3.41 -24.98
N VAL A 71 -14.59 4.68 -24.66
CA VAL A 71 -14.90 5.84 -25.54
C VAL A 71 -14.30 5.67 -26.94
N THR A 72 -13.16 4.98 -27.05
CA THR A 72 -12.50 4.62 -28.30
C THR A 72 -13.38 3.75 -29.22
N GLU A 73 -14.22 2.88 -28.67
CA GLU A 73 -15.13 2.00 -29.43
C GLU A 73 -16.35 2.76 -29.97
N VAL A 74 -16.81 3.78 -29.24
CA VAL A 74 -17.92 4.66 -29.66
C VAL A 74 -17.52 5.52 -30.87
N ILE A 75 -16.25 5.92 -30.96
CA ILE A 75 -15.72 6.74 -32.05
C ILE A 75 -15.49 5.90 -33.32
N SER A 76 -15.02 4.65 -33.19
CA SER A 76 -14.71 3.79 -34.34
C SER A 76 -15.93 3.34 -35.15
N HIS A 77 -17.15 3.46 -34.62
CA HIS A 77 -18.38 3.07 -35.31
C HIS A 77 -19.03 4.23 -36.10
N HIS A 78 -18.39 5.40 -36.18
CA HIS A 78 -18.94 6.59 -36.84
C HIS A 78 -18.24 7.00 -38.15
N ASP A 79 -17.37 6.16 -38.71
CA ASP A 79 -16.69 6.34 -40.00
C ASP A 79 -17.06 5.26 -41.02
#